data_AF-A0A7S3F6L1-F1
#
_entry.id   AF-A0A7S3F6L1-F1
#
_cell.length_a   1.000
_cell.length_b   1.000
_cell.length_c   1.000
_cell.angle_alpha   90.00
_cell.angle_beta   90.00
_cell.angle_gamma   90.00
#
_symmetry.space_group_name_H-M   'P 1'
#
loop_
_entity.id
_entity.type
_entity.pdbx_description
1 polymer ?
#
loop_
_entity_poly.entity_id
_entity_poly.type
_entity_poly.pdbx_seq_one_letter_code
_entity_poly.pdbx_strand_id
1 'polypeptide(L)'
;RTAAAPLGRGALTLSTASIAPTESVPIPALVYDGRLPSRQNARITLDANAGAASGGAAASPAVAAVGASLQELSAWPHFHNGVAAGLCFAPWSAADESTNPVTRSWIVYNKPPEPSHSHAGLLMALGLTGQLSVLSPTDAFRYLSQEHDATAVGVLLGMGAARRGTMD
;
A
#
# COMPACT_ATOMS: atom_id res chain seq x y z
N ARG A 1 13.17 -12.56 -1.15
CA ARG A 1 12.23 -13.16 -2.14
C ARG A 1 10.79 -12.76 -1.89
N THR A 2 10.22 -13.02 -0.71
CA THR A 2 8.85 -12.62 -0.32
C THR A 2 8.60 -11.12 -0.52
N ALA A 3 9.56 -10.28 -0.18
CA ALA A 3 9.53 -8.83 -0.41
C ALA A 3 9.30 -8.39 -1.88
N ALA A 4 9.68 -9.23 -2.86
CA ALA A 4 9.51 -8.94 -4.29
C ALA A 4 8.25 -9.59 -4.90
N ALA A 5 7.60 -10.49 -4.17
CA ALA A 5 6.40 -11.18 -4.64
C ALA A 5 5.23 -10.24 -5.00
N PRO A 6 5.00 -9.10 -4.30
CA PRO A 6 3.96 -8.16 -4.67
C PRO A 6 4.01 -7.68 -6.12
N LEU A 7 5.20 -7.44 -6.67
CA LEU A 7 5.36 -6.96 -8.04
C LEU A 7 4.80 -7.96 -9.06
N GLY A 8 5.17 -9.24 -8.92
CA GLY A 8 4.65 -10.30 -9.78
C GLY A 8 3.15 -10.53 -9.60
N ARG A 9 2.66 -10.43 -8.35
CA ARG A 9 1.22 -10.55 -8.07
C ARG A 9 0.42 -9.45 -8.76
N GLY A 10 0.87 -8.19 -8.68
CA GLY A 10 0.17 -7.07 -9.29
C GLY A 10 0.05 -7.20 -10.82
N ALA A 11 1.09 -7.70 -11.49
CA ALA A 11 1.03 -8.02 -12.92
C ALA A 11 0.08 -9.19 -13.22
N LEU A 12 0.07 -10.22 -12.38
CA LEU A 12 -0.77 -11.41 -12.55
C LEU A 12 -2.27 -11.11 -12.38
N THR A 13 -2.62 -10.25 -11.42
CA THR A 13 -4.01 -9.94 -11.07
C THR A 13 -4.49 -8.61 -11.64
N LEU A 14 -3.82 -8.05 -12.66
CA LEU A 14 -4.17 -6.76 -13.25
C LEU A 14 -5.60 -6.80 -13.81
N SER A 15 -6.45 -5.86 -13.38
CA SER A 15 -7.83 -5.72 -13.86
C SER A 15 -8.72 -6.98 -13.72
N THR A 16 -8.47 -7.82 -12.71
CA THR A 16 -9.24 -9.06 -12.50
C THR A 16 -10.40 -8.93 -11.52
N ALA A 17 -10.51 -7.83 -10.79
CA ALA A 17 -11.50 -7.65 -9.71
C ALA A 17 -12.39 -6.42 -9.93
N SER A 18 -13.65 -6.54 -9.52
CA SER A 18 -14.58 -5.43 -9.34
C SER A 18 -14.79 -5.23 -7.83
N ILE A 19 -14.72 -3.98 -7.38
CA ILE A 19 -14.95 -3.62 -5.97
C ILE A 19 -16.35 -3.06 -5.82
N ALA A 20 -17.02 -3.42 -4.72
CA ALA A 20 -18.25 -2.74 -4.32
C ALA A 20 -17.92 -1.36 -3.72
N PRO A 21 -18.71 -0.29 -4.02
CA PRO A 21 -18.46 1.05 -3.47
C PRO A 21 -18.50 1.17 -1.95
N THR A 22 -19.00 0.16 -1.24
CA THR A 22 -19.08 0.13 0.23
C THR A 22 -18.01 -0.74 0.88
N GLU A 23 -17.19 -1.44 0.08
CA GLU A 23 -16.18 -2.36 0.58
C GLU A 23 -14.82 -1.66 0.68
N SER A 24 -14.06 -2.00 1.71
CA SER A 24 -12.66 -1.57 1.82
C SER A 24 -11.76 -2.46 0.97
N VAL A 25 -10.61 -1.94 0.54
CA VAL A 25 -9.67 -2.75 -0.25
C VAL A 25 -9.05 -3.84 0.62
N PRO A 26 -9.22 -5.12 0.26
CA PRO A 26 -8.52 -6.20 0.95
C PRO A 26 -7.06 -6.21 0.50
N ILE A 27 -6.17 -5.50 1.22
CA ILE A 27 -4.72 -5.58 1.01
C ILE A 27 -4.20 -6.83 1.74
N PRO A 28 -3.72 -7.87 1.03
CA PRO A 28 -3.25 -9.09 1.69
C PRO A 28 -2.05 -8.81 2.61
N ALA A 29 -2.04 -9.36 3.82
CA ALA A 29 -0.93 -9.15 4.75
C ALA A 29 0.37 -9.76 4.21
N LEU A 30 1.45 -8.98 4.26
CA LEU A 30 2.78 -9.43 3.86
C LEU A 30 3.50 -10.03 5.07
N VAL A 31 3.53 -11.37 5.13
CA VAL A 31 4.05 -12.12 6.28
C VAL A 31 5.47 -12.64 5.97
N TYR A 32 6.39 -12.43 6.92
CA TYR A 32 7.81 -12.82 6.79
C TYR A 32 8.18 -14.07 7.60
N ASP A 33 7.20 -14.92 7.87
CA ASP A 33 7.38 -15.99 8.84
C ASP A 33 7.90 -17.27 8.20
N GLY A 34 8.89 -17.86 8.86
CA GLY A 34 9.39 -19.18 8.55
C GLY A 34 8.56 -20.24 9.28
N ARG A 35 8.42 -21.41 8.68
CA ARG A 35 7.96 -22.61 9.38
C ARG A 35 9.09 -23.63 9.41
N LEU A 36 9.30 -24.26 10.56
CA LEU A 36 10.34 -25.28 10.74
C LEU A 36 9.70 -26.68 10.80
N PRO A 37 9.77 -27.49 9.73
CA PRO A 37 9.10 -28.78 9.69
C PRO A 37 9.63 -29.77 10.73
N SER A 38 10.92 -29.68 11.07
CA SER A 38 11.59 -30.54 12.04
C SER A 38 11.15 -30.33 13.50
N ARG A 39 10.42 -29.24 13.79
CA ARG A 39 9.91 -28.92 15.13
C ARG A 39 8.41 -28.69 15.10
N GLN A 40 7.64 -29.71 14.70
CA GLN A 40 6.18 -29.68 14.66
C GLN A 40 5.62 -28.42 13.95
N ASN A 41 6.23 -28.03 12.82
CA ASN A 41 5.87 -26.82 12.07
C ASN A 41 5.90 -25.52 12.88
N ALA A 42 6.80 -25.39 13.86
CA ALA A 42 6.98 -24.17 14.63
C ALA A 42 7.15 -22.94 13.72
N ARG A 43 6.41 -21.86 14.03
CA ARG A 43 6.45 -20.58 13.31
C ARG A 43 7.53 -19.69 13.91
N ILE A 44 8.41 -19.18 13.06
CA ILE A 44 9.45 -18.22 13.42
C ILE A 44 9.09 -16.91 12.76
N THR A 45 8.71 -15.92 13.57
CA THR A 45 8.31 -14.60 13.11
C THR A 45 9.53 -13.68 13.04
N LEU A 46 9.67 -12.97 11.93
CA LEU A 46 10.63 -11.88 11.81
C LEU A 46 9.92 -10.57 12.12
N ASP A 47 9.91 -10.18 13.40
CA ASP A 47 9.26 -8.95 13.83
C ASP A 47 10.10 -7.72 13.46
N ALA A 48 9.70 -7.02 12.40
CA ALA A 48 10.32 -5.74 12.02
C ALA A 48 10.17 -4.65 13.10
N ASN A 49 9.19 -4.80 14.01
CA ASN A 49 8.95 -3.91 15.15
C ASN A 49 9.58 -4.42 16.46
N ALA A 50 10.43 -5.45 16.43
CA ALA A 50 11.02 -6.05 17.64
C ALA A 50 11.82 -5.05 18.50
N GLY A 51 12.23 -3.91 17.95
CA GLY A 51 12.90 -2.83 18.69
C GLY A 51 11.96 -1.83 19.38
N ALA A 52 10.66 -1.79 19.04
CA ALA A 52 9.73 -0.74 19.48
C ALA A 52 8.65 -1.22 20.48
N ALA A 53 8.32 -2.51 20.51
CA ALA A 53 7.12 -3.01 21.20
C ALA A 53 7.35 -3.85 22.47
N SER A 54 8.59 -4.15 22.90
CA SER A 54 8.80 -4.82 24.19
C SER A 54 8.77 -3.81 25.33
N GLY A 55 7.58 -3.56 25.89
CA GLY A 55 7.36 -2.82 27.14
C GLY A 55 7.94 -3.48 28.40
N GLY A 56 9.06 -4.18 28.29
CA GLY A 56 9.75 -4.86 29.37
C GLY A 56 11.09 -5.38 28.89
N ALA A 57 12.16 -4.91 29.54
CA ALA A 57 13.59 -5.03 29.17
C ALA A 57 14.03 -4.11 28.03
N ALA A 58 14.94 -3.18 28.36
CA ALA A 58 15.61 -2.31 27.39
C ALA A 58 16.30 -3.18 26.34
N ALA A 59 15.74 -3.23 25.13
CA ALA A 59 16.36 -3.92 24.00
C ALA A 59 17.78 -3.37 23.83
N SER A 60 18.77 -4.27 23.71
CA SER A 60 20.15 -3.85 23.49
C SER A 60 20.22 -2.94 22.25
N PRO A 61 21.10 -1.92 22.23
CA PRO A 61 21.17 -0.95 21.13
C PRO A 61 21.39 -1.62 19.76
N ALA A 62 22.07 -2.78 19.73
CA ALA A 62 22.20 -3.59 18.53
C ALA A 62 20.87 -4.17 18.01
N VAL A 63 19.98 -4.61 18.90
CA VAL A 63 18.66 -5.18 18.53
C VAL A 63 17.72 -4.07 18.04
N ALA A 64 17.79 -2.88 18.66
CA ALA A 64 17.04 -1.72 18.21
C ALA A 64 17.49 -1.24 16.81
N ALA A 65 18.81 -1.20 16.55
CA ALA A 65 19.35 -0.86 15.24
C ALA A 65 18.92 -1.86 14.16
N VAL A 66 18.96 -3.17 14.46
CA VAL A 66 18.46 -4.21 13.54
C VAL A 66 16.97 -4.05 13.28
N GLY A 67 16.16 -3.72 14.31
CA GLY A 67 14.74 -3.43 14.16
C GLY A 67 14.47 -2.27 13.21
N ALA A 68 15.15 -1.13 13.41
CA ALA A 68 14.99 0.04 12.53
C ALA A 68 15.36 -0.28 11.06
N SER A 69 16.47 -0.98 10.83
CA SER A 69 16.86 -1.44 9.49
C SER A 69 15.83 -2.39 8.88
N LEU A 70 15.26 -3.31 9.66
CA LEU A 70 14.21 -4.22 9.19
C LEU A 70 12.92 -3.47 8.84
N GLN A 71 12.58 -2.43 9.59
CA GLN A 71 11.42 -1.59 9.32
C GLN A 71 11.57 -0.88 7.97
N GLU A 72 12.74 -0.29 7.70
CA GLU A 72 13.07 0.31 6.40
C GLU A 72 13.05 -0.72 5.25
N LEU A 73 13.63 -1.90 5.46
CA LEU A 73 13.62 -2.99 4.48
C LEU A 73 12.20 -3.50 4.19
N SER A 74 11.27 -3.36 5.13
CA SER A 74 9.88 -3.77 4.99
C SER A 74 8.98 -2.70 4.37
N ALA A 75 9.39 -1.42 4.37
CA ALA A 75 8.59 -0.28 3.91
C ALA A 75 8.16 -0.39 2.43
N TRP A 76 9.13 -0.52 1.52
CA TRP A 76 8.89 -0.62 0.08
C TRP A 76 8.12 -1.87 -0.34
N PRO A 77 8.38 -3.07 0.23
CA PRO A 77 7.53 -4.23 -0.01
C PRO A 77 6.05 -4.01 0.35
N HIS A 78 5.75 -3.32 1.45
CA HIS A 78 4.37 -2.96 1.80
C HIS A 78 3.78 -1.96 0.80
N PHE A 79 4.57 -0.99 0.35
CA PHE A 79 4.17 -0.09 -0.73
C PHE A 79 3.79 -0.87 -2.00
N HIS A 80 4.67 -1.73 -2.50
CA HIS A 80 4.37 -2.57 -3.68
C HIS A 80 3.18 -3.52 -3.46
N ASN A 81 2.98 -3.99 -2.23
CA ASN A 81 1.82 -4.80 -1.86
C ASN A 81 0.50 -4.03 -1.97
N GLY A 82 0.50 -2.77 -1.56
CA GLY A 82 -0.59 -1.83 -1.80
C GLY A 82 -0.84 -1.58 -3.27
N VAL A 83 0.23 -1.32 -4.05
CA VAL A 83 0.13 -1.14 -5.51
C VAL A 83 -0.52 -2.36 -6.16
N ALA A 84 -0.03 -3.55 -5.84
CA ALA A 84 -0.55 -4.80 -6.39
C ALA A 84 -2.02 -5.06 -6.02
N ALA A 85 -2.46 -4.61 -4.83
CA ALA A 85 -3.85 -4.70 -4.42
C ALA A 85 -4.74 -3.68 -5.18
N GLY A 86 -4.24 -2.49 -5.50
CA GLY A 86 -5.01 -1.50 -6.28
C GLY A 86 -5.06 -1.81 -7.78
N LEU A 87 -3.99 -2.40 -8.34
CA LEU A 87 -3.93 -2.75 -9.76
C LEU A 87 -4.92 -3.86 -10.15
N CYS A 88 -5.48 -4.58 -9.19
CA CYS A 88 -6.49 -5.58 -9.52
C CYS A 88 -7.83 -4.99 -9.95
N PHE A 89 -8.05 -3.69 -9.72
CA PHE A 89 -9.28 -3.03 -10.14
C PHE A 89 -9.28 -2.82 -11.65
N ALA A 90 -10.46 -2.96 -12.24
CA ALA A 90 -10.66 -2.60 -13.63
C ALA A 90 -10.24 -1.13 -13.88
N PRO A 91 -9.55 -0.84 -14.99
CA PRO A 91 -9.14 0.51 -15.32
C PRO A 91 -10.37 1.42 -15.48
N TRP A 92 -10.15 2.72 -15.27
CA TRP A 92 -11.20 3.71 -15.49
C TRP A 92 -11.67 3.67 -16.96
N SER A 93 -12.97 3.49 -17.16
CA SER A 93 -13.62 3.52 -18.47
C SER A 93 -14.58 4.69 -18.53
N ALA A 94 -14.31 5.64 -19.43
CA ALA A 94 -15.19 6.79 -19.67
C ALA A 94 -16.58 6.41 -20.21
N ALA A 95 -16.74 5.18 -20.71
CA ALA A 95 -18.00 4.71 -21.29
C ALA A 95 -19.04 4.30 -20.23
N ASP A 96 -18.63 4.04 -18.99
CA ASP A 96 -19.54 3.59 -17.93
C ASP A 96 -19.12 4.14 -16.56
N GLU A 97 -19.45 5.41 -16.32
CA GLU A 97 -19.19 6.10 -15.06
C GLU A 97 -19.91 5.43 -13.87
N SER A 98 -21.04 4.75 -14.12
CA SER A 98 -21.81 4.04 -13.09
C SER A 98 -21.11 2.79 -12.56
N THR A 99 -20.17 2.25 -13.36
CA THR A 99 -19.39 1.05 -13.04
C THR A 99 -18.04 1.39 -12.42
N ASN A 100 -17.71 2.67 -12.18
CA ASN A 100 -16.50 3.03 -11.43
C ASN A 100 -16.79 3.04 -9.91
N PRO A 101 -16.34 2.04 -9.13
CA PRO A 101 -16.58 2.03 -7.70
C PRO A 101 -15.71 3.03 -6.94
N VAL A 102 -14.63 3.54 -7.56
CA VAL A 102 -13.66 4.41 -6.90
C VAL A 102 -14.09 5.87 -7.04
N THR A 103 -14.82 6.35 -6.04
CA THR A 103 -15.21 7.75 -5.88
C THR A 103 -14.26 8.49 -4.91
N ARG A 104 -14.26 9.83 -4.92
CA ARG A 104 -13.53 10.64 -3.93
C ARG A 104 -13.84 10.21 -2.50
N SER A 105 -15.13 10.01 -2.19
CA SER A 105 -15.59 9.58 -0.87
C SER A 105 -15.06 8.21 -0.48
N TRP A 106 -14.97 7.29 -1.44
CA TRP A 106 -14.40 5.96 -1.20
C TRP A 106 -12.91 6.01 -0.88
N ILE A 107 -12.14 6.87 -1.56
CA ILE A 107 -10.70 7.07 -1.28
C ILE A 107 -10.51 7.65 0.12
N VAL A 108 -11.35 8.60 0.53
CA VAL A 108 -11.33 9.19 1.88
C VAL A 108 -11.76 8.16 2.93
N TYR A 109 -12.75 7.32 2.65
CA TYR A 109 -13.21 6.26 3.54
C TYR A 109 -12.13 5.20 3.80
N ASN A 110 -11.38 4.81 2.75
CA ASN A 110 -10.29 3.85 2.86
C ASN A 110 -8.98 4.43 3.45
N LYS A 111 -8.97 5.72 3.81
CA LYS A 111 -7.79 6.35 4.39
C LYS A 111 -7.53 5.77 5.79
N PRO A 112 -6.36 5.16 6.04
CA PRO A 112 -6.01 4.68 7.37
C PRO A 112 -5.81 5.85 8.35
N PRO A 113 -5.99 5.63 9.66
CA PRO A 113 -5.78 6.66 10.68
C PRO A 113 -4.31 7.12 10.74
N GLU A 114 -3.38 6.21 10.50
CA GLU A 114 -1.94 6.48 10.43
C GLU A 114 -1.43 6.31 8.99
N PRO A 115 -0.46 7.13 8.56
CA PRO A 115 0.12 7.02 7.22
C PRO A 115 0.79 5.64 7.07
N SER A 116 0.33 4.89 6.06
CA SER A 116 0.80 3.53 5.80
C SER A 116 1.38 3.41 4.40
N HIS A 117 2.49 2.69 4.28
CA HIS A 117 3.12 2.36 3.00
C HIS A 117 2.15 1.61 2.07
N SER A 118 1.34 0.70 2.60
CA SER A 118 0.33 -0.03 1.83
C SER A 118 -0.73 0.90 1.22
N HIS A 119 -1.20 1.90 1.99
CA HIS A 119 -2.16 2.88 1.46
C HIS A 119 -1.54 3.80 0.42
N ALA A 120 -0.30 4.24 0.65
CA ALA A 120 0.45 5.01 -0.33
C ALA A 120 0.61 4.27 -1.67
N GLY A 121 0.86 2.96 -1.61
CA GLY A 121 0.89 2.10 -2.80
C GLY A 121 -0.48 1.96 -3.47
N LEU A 122 -1.55 1.85 -2.70
CA LEU A 122 -2.92 1.85 -3.24
C LEU A 122 -3.21 3.14 -4.02
N LEU A 123 -2.86 4.31 -3.47
CA LEU A 123 -3.04 5.60 -4.14
C LEU A 123 -2.28 5.66 -5.48
N MET A 124 -1.04 5.17 -5.52
CA MET A 124 -0.28 5.04 -6.76
C MET A 124 -1.02 4.19 -7.80
N ALA A 125 -1.52 3.01 -7.40
CA ALA A 125 -2.23 2.12 -8.32
C ALA A 125 -3.50 2.74 -8.88
N LEU A 126 -4.28 3.44 -8.05
CA LEU A 126 -5.45 4.20 -8.49
C LEU A 126 -5.08 5.31 -9.50
N GLY A 127 -3.89 5.88 -9.36
CA GLY A 127 -3.34 6.83 -10.32
C GLY A 127 -3.03 6.19 -11.66
N LEU A 128 -2.38 5.01 -11.64
CA LEU A 128 -2.06 4.24 -12.84
C LEU A 128 -3.30 3.74 -13.58
N THR A 129 -4.40 3.45 -12.87
CA THR A 129 -5.68 3.07 -13.47
C THR A 129 -6.53 4.26 -13.93
N GLY A 130 -6.08 5.51 -13.69
CA GLY A 130 -6.79 6.75 -14.04
C GLY A 130 -7.90 7.15 -13.06
N GLN A 131 -8.17 6.35 -12.03
CA GLN A 131 -9.22 6.58 -11.04
C GLN A 131 -8.89 7.70 -10.05
N LEU A 132 -7.60 8.03 -9.87
CA LEU A 132 -7.16 9.09 -8.97
C LEU A 132 -7.45 10.52 -9.49
N SER A 133 -7.92 10.66 -10.73
CA SER A 133 -8.35 11.96 -11.30
C SER A 133 -9.47 12.63 -10.52
N VAL A 134 -10.25 11.83 -9.76
CA VAL A 134 -11.38 12.27 -8.92
C VAL A 134 -10.90 12.96 -7.62
N LEU A 135 -9.61 12.89 -7.30
CA LEU A 135 -9.03 13.54 -6.13
C LEU A 135 -8.88 15.06 -6.36
N SER A 136 -9.34 15.88 -5.41
CA SER A 136 -9.16 17.34 -5.49
C SER A 136 -7.75 17.77 -5.04
N PRO A 137 -7.23 18.92 -5.51
CA PRO A 137 -5.95 19.46 -5.04
C PRO A 137 -5.87 19.62 -3.51
N THR A 138 -7.00 19.95 -2.88
CA THR A 138 -7.10 20.06 -1.42
C THR A 138 -6.89 18.72 -0.71
N ASP A 139 -7.39 17.62 -1.28
CA ASP A 139 -7.16 16.29 -0.70
C ASP A 139 -5.73 15.81 -0.95
N ALA A 140 -5.17 16.13 -2.11
CA ALA A 140 -3.75 15.89 -2.37
C ALA A 140 -2.88 16.61 -1.35
N PHE A 141 -3.15 17.89 -1.07
CA PHE A 141 -2.46 18.64 -0.03
C PHE A 141 -2.59 17.96 1.34
N ARG A 142 -3.78 17.51 1.74
CA ARG A 142 -3.98 16.78 3.02
C ARG A 142 -3.19 15.48 3.11
N TYR A 143 -2.92 14.81 1.99
CA TYR A 143 -2.04 13.65 1.96
C TYR A 143 -0.57 14.05 2.08
N LEU A 144 -0.16 15.13 1.42
CA LEU A 144 1.21 15.65 1.47
C LEU A 144 1.57 16.27 2.82
N SER A 145 0.62 16.89 3.53
CA SER A 145 0.84 17.46 4.87
C SER A 145 1.13 16.41 5.96
N GLN A 146 1.02 15.11 5.66
CA GLN A 146 1.36 14.04 6.61
C GLN A 146 2.87 13.75 6.66
N GLU A 147 3.68 14.41 5.83
CA GLU A 147 5.15 14.28 5.81
C GLU A 147 5.65 12.82 5.71
N HIS A 148 4.87 11.96 5.06
CA HIS A 148 5.22 10.57 4.81
C HIS A 148 5.68 10.38 3.37
N ASP A 149 6.98 10.16 3.18
CA ASP A 149 7.63 10.12 1.86
C ASP A 149 6.95 9.17 0.88
N ALA A 150 6.60 7.95 1.32
CA ALA A 150 5.95 6.99 0.44
C ALA A 150 4.57 7.49 -0.03
N THR A 151 3.82 8.19 0.83
CA THR A 151 2.53 8.81 0.46
C THR A 151 2.75 9.92 -0.55
N ALA A 152 3.78 10.75 -0.37
CA ALA A 152 4.12 11.80 -1.33
C ALA A 152 4.47 11.21 -2.71
N VAL A 153 5.32 10.19 -2.74
CA VAL A 153 5.65 9.43 -3.96
C VAL A 153 4.38 8.87 -4.60
N GLY A 154 3.53 8.21 -3.82
CA GLY A 154 2.30 7.59 -4.30
C GLY A 154 1.31 8.57 -4.91
N VAL A 155 1.09 9.71 -4.25
CA VAL A 155 0.13 10.73 -4.68
C VAL A 155 0.65 11.53 -5.87
N LEU A 156 1.90 12.00 -5.84
CA LEU A 156 2.45 12.85 -6.91
C LEU A 156 2.56 12.08 -8.22
N LEU A 157 3.16 10.88 -8.19
CA LEU A 157 3.27 10.04 -9.38
C LEU A 157 1.90 9.50 -9.83
N GLY A 158 1.03 9.14 -8.88
CA GLY A 158 -0.32 8.68 -9.20
C GLY A 158 -1.17 9.74 -9.90
N MET A 159 -1.15 10.98 -9.41
CA MET A 159 -1.89 12.09 -10.04
C MET A 159 -1.31 12.44 -11.41
N GLY A 160 0.03 12.47 -11.52
CA GLY A 160 0.70 12.70 -12.81
C GLY A 160 0.36 11.61 -13.84
N ALA A 161 0.28 10.35 -13.42
CA ALA A 161 -0.13 9.25 -14.28
C ALA A 161 -1.62 9.37 -14.70
N ALA A 162 -2.50 9.71 -13.78
CA ALA A 162 -3.94 9.87 -14.06
C ALA A 162 -4.24 11.01 -15.04
N ARG A 163 -3.40 12.05 -15.07
CA ARG A 163 -3.52 13.23 -15.93
C ARG A 163 -2.51 13.24 -17.07
N ARG A 164 -1.96 12.07 -17.44
CA ARG A 164 -0.94 11.98 -18.48
C ARG A 164 -1.43 12.58 -19.79
N GLY A 165 -0.75 13.63 -20.24
CA GLY A 165 -1.02 14.30 -21.53
C GLY A 165 -2.02 15.47 -21.46
N THR A 166 -2.50 15.86 -20.27
CA THR A 166 -3.45 16.99 -20.13
C THR A 166 -2.77 18.35 -19.93
N MET A 167 -1.46 18.38 -19.62
CA MET A 167 -0.70 19.60 -19.25
C MET A 167 -1.26 20.34 -18.01
N ASP A 168 -1.87 19.59 -17.09
CA ASP A 168 -2.35 20.07 -15.79
C ASP A 168 -1.33 19.73 -14.70
#